data_AF-A0A0F8X5F5-F1
#
_entry.id   AF-A0A0F8X5F5-F1
#
_cell.length_a   1.000
_cell.length_b   1.000
_cell.length_c   1.000
_cell.angle_alpha   90.00
_cell.angle_beta   90.00
_cell.angle_gamma   90.00
#
_symmetry.space_group_name_H-M   'P 1'
#
loop_
_entity.id
_entity.type
_entity.pdbx_description
1 polymer ?
#
loop_
_entity_poly.entity_id
_entity_poly.type
_entity_poly.pdbx_seq_one_letter_code
_entity_poly.pdbx_strand_id
1 'polypeptide(L)'
;MPIITDFKLPSSADTLDISVFFISFHASPDPNTRKPWCPDVAAALPYLQEAFSAPNAPQVAFVDVGQRDEWREPFNVYRTKWNVSNLPTLVRYEQVDGKTTEVGRLVEGEILDKVRLQKFVSSRPAQI
;
A
#
# COMPACT_ATOMS: atom_id res chain seq x y z
N MET A 1 -4.76 -11.34 -11.98
CA MET A 1 -5.40 -10.38 -11.06
C MET A 1 -4.30 -9.51 -10.49
N PRO A 2 -4.36 -8.17 -10.59
CA PRO A 2 -3.27 -7.27 -10.21
C PRO A 2 -3.13 -7.02 -8.69
N ILE A 3 -4.15 -7.39 -7.90
CA ILE A 3 -4.13 -7.28 -6.43
C ILE A 3 -3.58 -8.58 -5.84
N ILE A 4 -2.51 -8.46 -5.05
CA ILE A 4 -1.83 -9.57 -4.38
C ILE A 4 -2.15 -9.49 -2.88
N THR A 5 -2.89 -10.46 -2.36
CA THR A 5 -3.28 -10.52 -0.93
C THR A 5 -2.40 -11.44 -0.09
N ASP A 6 -1.66 -12.37 -0.72
CA ASP A 6 -0.71 -13.28 -0.05
C ASP A 6 0.74 -12.77 -0.18
N PHE A 7 0.92 -11.47 -0.32
CA PHE A 7 2.25 -10.89 -0.53
C PHE A 7 3.04 -10.95 0.78
N LYS A 8 4.09 -11.77 0.82
CA LYS A 8 5.07 -11.75 1.91
C LYS A 8 5.97 -10.54 1.75
N LEU A 9 5.72 -9.53 2.57
CA LEU A 9 6.52 -8.31 2.61
C LEU A 9 8.01 -8.68 2.81
N PRO A 10 8.89 -8.41 1.82
CA PRO A 10 10.29 -8.76 1.93
C PRO A 10 10.99 -7.90 2.98
N SER A 11 12.22 -8.25 3.33
CA SER A 11 13.04 -7.48 4.27
C SER A 11 13.35 -6.05 3.78
N SER A 12 13.35 -5.84 2.45
CA SER A 12 13.56 -4.57 1.76
C SER A 12 12.84 -4.55 0.41
N ALA A 13 12.45 -3.36 -0.04
CA ALA A 13 11.87 -3.12 -1.36
C ALA A 13 12.83 -3.44 -2.52
N ASP A 14 14.16 -3.47 -2.29
CA ASP A 14 15.19 -3.75 -3.31
C ASP A 14 15.03 -5.12 -4.02
N THR A 15 14.22 -6.02 -3.47
CA THR A 15 13.98 -7.36 -4.01
C THR A 15 12.80 -7.43 -5.00
N LEU A 16 12.12 -6.30 -5.24
CA LEU A 16 11.02 -6.20 -6.18
C LEU A 16 11.56 -6.09 -7.62
N ASP A 17 11.51 -7.19 -8.39
CA ASP A 17 11.94 -7.23 -9.81
C ASP A 17 10.82 -6.78 -10.76
N ILE A 18 10.35 -5.54 -10.59
CA ILE A 18 9.21 -4.99 -11.35
C ILE A 18 9.38 -3.50 -11.57
N SER A 19 9.01 -3.03 -12.77
CA SER A 19 9.18 -1.63 -13.18
C SER A 19 8.37 -0.66 -12.33
N VAL A 20 7.16 -1.04 -11.92
CA VAL A 20 6.30 -0.29 -10.98
C VAL A 20 5.56 -1.27 -10.08
N PHE A 21 5.62 -1.06 -8.77
CA PHE A 21 4.91 -1.86 -7.78
C PHE A 21 4.30 -0.98 -6.69
N PHE A 22 3.09 -1.32 -6.26
CA PHE A 22 2.43 -0.62 -5.16
C PHE A 22 2.31 -1.53 -3.95
N ILE A 23 2.43 -0.96 -2.75
CA ILE A 23 2.15 -1.64 -1.49
C ILE A 23 1.16 -0.80 -0.70
N SER A 24 0.04 -1.40 -0.34
CA SER A 24 -1.01 -0.79 0.46
C SER A 24 -1.06 -1.42 1.84
N PHE A 25 -0.75 -0.62 2.86
CA PHE A 25 -0.73 -1.03 4.25
C PHE A 25 -2.10 -0.79 4.89
N HIS A 26 -2.69 -1.85 5.43
CA HIS A 26 -4.04 -1.89 5.97
C HIS A 26 -4.06 -2.39 7.40
N ALA A 27 -5.04 -1.90 8.15
CA ALA A 27 -5.41 -2.50 9.43
C ALA A 27 -5.99 -3.90 9.18
N SER A 28 -5.45 -4.92 9.85
CA SER A 28 -5.99 -6.28 9.77
C SER A 28 -7.48 -6.32 10.17
N PRO A 29 -8.24 -7.30 9.66
CA PRO A 29 -9.59 -7.53 10.14
C PRO A 29 -9.63 -7.79 11.65
N ASP A 30 -10.56 -7.14 12.34
CA ASP A 30 -10.90 -7.42 13.72
C ASP A 30 -11.55 -8.83 13.80
N PRO A 31 -11.13 -9.70 14.74
CA PRO A 31 -11.65 -11.07 14.85
C PRO A 31 -13.17 -11.17 15.07
N ASN A 32 -13.78 -10.15 15.69
CA ASN A 32 -15.21 -10.15 16.02
C ASN A 32 -16.05 -9.65 14.85
N THR A 33 -15.62 -8.56 14.21
CA THR A 33 -16.41 -7.91 13.14
C THR A 33 -16.06 -8.38 11.74
N ARG A 34 -14.90 -9.04 11.56
CA ARG A 34 -14.31 -9.42 10.26
C ARG A 34 -14.10 -8.23 9.32
N LYS A 35 -14.01 -7.01 9.86
CA LYS A 35 -13.73 -5.77 9.14
C LYS A 35 -12.45 -5.15 9.68
N PRO A 36 -11.71 -4.33 8.89
CA PRO A 36 -10.56 -3.61 9.41
C PRO A 36 -10.90 -2.87 10.69
N TRP A 37 -10.07 -3.01 11.73
CA TRP A 37 -10.29 -2.33 13.01
C TRP A 37 -10.16 -0.80 12.88
N CYS A 38 -9.53 -0.31 11.81
CA CYS A 38 -9.41 1.09 11.49
C CYS A 38 -10.55 1.53 10.54
N PRO A 39 -11.37 2.54 10.91
CA PRO A 39 -12.46 3.02 10.06
C PRO A 39 -11.97 3.65 8.75
N ASP A 40 -10.81 4.32 8.76
CA ASP A 40 -10.25 4.95 7.55
C ASP A 40 -9.80 3.89 6.53
N VAL A 41 -9.28 2.75 7.00
CA VAL A 41 -8.93 1.61 6.14
C VAL A 41 -10.20 1.01 5.52
N ALA A 42 -11.26 0.84 6.32
CA ALA A 42 -12.54 0.35 5.82
C ALA A 42 -13.14 1.29 4.76
N ALA A 43 -12.98 2.61 4.91
CA ALA A 43 -13.42 3.60 3.93
C ALA A 43 -12.57 3.60 2.65
N ALA A 44 -11.26 3.41 2.75
CA ALA A 44 -10.33 3.48 1.62
C ALA A 44 -10.25 2.19 0.77
N LEU A 45 -10.48 1.01 1.37
CA LEU A 45 -10.45 -0.28 0.67
C LEU A 45 -11.24 -0.30 -0.65
N PRO A 46 -12.51 0.15 -0.72
CA PRO A 46 -13.24 0.15 -1.99
C PRO A 46 -12.60 1.06 -3.05
N TYR A 47 -11.99 2.18 -2.65
CA TYR A 47 -11.31 3.10 -3.57
C TYR A 47 -10.05 2.46 -4.14
N LEU A 48 -9.27 1.80 -3.29
CA LEU A 48 -8.07 1.05 -3.70
C LEU A 48 -8.44 -0.11 -4.61
N GLN A 49 -9.42 -0.92 -4.23
CA GLN A 49 -9.90 -2.02 -5.06
C GLN A 49 -10.37 -1.53 -6.42
N GLU A 50 -11.15 -0.44 -6.48
CA GLU A 50 -11.59 0.17 -7.74
C GLU A 50 -10.38 0.60 -8.59
N ALA A 51 -9.44 1.35 -8.01
CA ALA A 51 -8.26 1.88 -8.72
C ALA A 51 -7.34 0.79 -9.29
N PHE A 52 -7.21 -0.35 -8.59
CA PHE A 52 -6.37 -1.46 -9.00
C PHE A 52 -7.15 -2.61 -9.67
N SER A 53 -8.47 -2.50 -9.86
CA SER A 53 -9.28 -3.57 -10.49
C SER A 53 -9.14 -3.63 -12.02
N ALA A 54 -8.66 -2.54 -12.65
CA ALA A 54 -8.57 -2.46 -14.10
C ALA A 54 -7.53 -3.46 -14.66
N PRO A 55 -7.77 -4.08 -15.84
CA PRO A 55 -6.84 -5.06 -16.41
C PRO A 55 -5.41 -4.53 -16.65
N ASN A 56 -5.29 -3.23 -16.91
CA ASN A 56 -4.02 -2.55 -17.16
C ASN A 56 -3.52 -1.78 -15.93
N ALA A 57 -4.15 -1.96 -14.76
CA ALA A 57 -3.67 -1.35 -13.54
C ALA A 57 -2.32 -1.96 -13.14
N PRO A 58 -1.41 -1.17 -12.54
CA PRO A 58 -0.18 -1.71 -11.97
C PRO A 58 -0.48 -2.70 -10.84
N GLN A 59 0.50 -3.54 -10.51
CA GLN A 59 0.35 -4.49 -9.43
C GLN A 59 0.35 -3.79 -8.06
N VAL A 60 -0.49 -4.27 -7.15
CA VAL A 60 -0.53 -3.81 -5.77
C VAL A 60 -0.54 -4.99 -4.79
N ALA A 61 0.28 -4.91 -3.76
CA ALA A 61 0.24 -5.81 -2.61
C ALA A 61 -0.61 -5.19 -1.49
N PHE A 62 -1.58 -5.94 -0.97
CA PHE A 62 -2.31 -5.55 0.23
C PHE A 62 -1.65 -6.22 1.43
N VAL A 63 -1.17 -5.40 2.37
CA VAL A 63 -0.39 -5.84 3.52
C VAL A 63 -1.12 -5.46 4.78
N ASP A 64 -1.53 -6.47 5.52
CA ASP A 64 -2.16 -6.34 6.82
C ASP A 64 -1.08 -6.12 7.90
N VAL A 65 -1.21 -5.03 8.66
CA VAL A 65 -0.18 -4.62 9.64
C VAL A 65 -0.37 -5.21 11.04
N GLY A 66 -1.29 -6.15 11.19
CA GLY A 66 -1.63 -6.78 12.45
C GLY A 66 -2.76 -6.07 13.19
N GLN A 67 -2.94 -6.48 14.45
CA GLN A 67 -3.99 -5.94 15.32
C GLN A 67 -3.61 -4.57 15.89
N ARG A 68 -4.61 -3.84 16.40
CA ARG A 68 -4.44 -2.45 16.86
C ARG A 68 -3.30 -2.27 17.87
N ASP A 69 -3.13 -3.22 18.79
CA ASP A 69 -2.11 -3.13 19.83
C ASP A 69 -0.70 -3.36 19.25
N GLU A 70 -0.54 -4.32 18.34
CA GLU A 70 0.71 -4.57 17.62
C GLU A 70 1.11 -3.36 16.76
N TRP A 71 0.13 -2.71 16.12
CA TRP A 71 0.36 -1.50 15.31
C TRP A 71 0.79 -0.28 16.14
N ARG A 72 0.35 -0.20 17.39
CA ARG A 72 0.70 0.91 18.29
C ARG A 72 2.14 0.82 18.78
N GLU A 73 2.76 -0.35 18.74
CA GLU A 73 4.15 -0.52 19.14
C GLU A 73 5.08 0.35 18.27
N PRO A 74 5.89 1.25 18.88
CA PRO A 74 6.74 2.17 18.13
C PRO A 74 7.86 1.45 17.36
N PHE A 75 8.24 0.25 17.81
CA PHE A 75 9.26 -0.58 17.20
C PHE A 75 8.72 -1.56 16.15
N ASN A 76 7.43 -1.46 15.78
CA ASN A 76 6.89 -2.36 14.79
C ASN A 76 7.64 -2.22 13.44
N VAL A 77 7.69 -3.32 12.68
CA VAL A 77 8.48 -3.40 11.44
C VAL A 77 8.02 -2.41 10.37
N TYR A 78 6.72 -2.08 10.35
CA TYR A 78 6.13 -1.17 9.37
C TYR A 78 6.53 0.28 9.63
N ARG A 79 6.58 0.71 10.90
CA ARG A 79 7.06 2.03 11.30
C ARG A 79 8.57 2.16 11.11
N THR A 80 9.33 1.15 11.50
CA THR A 80 10.80 1.23 11.54
C THR A 80 11.46 0.97 10.19
N LYS A 81 11.00 -0.03 9.42
CA LYS A 81 11.61 -0.40 8.14
C LYS A 81 10.91 0.22 6.94
N TRP A 82 9.59 0.38 7.01
CA TRP A 82 8.77 0.87 5.90
C TRP A 82 8.32 2.33 6.07
N ASN A 83 8.69 2.96 7.19
CA ASN A 83 8.33 4.33 7.54
C ASN A 83 6.81 4.59 7.41
N VAL A 84 5.98 3.60 7.76
CA VAL A 84 4.52 3.72 7.72
C VAL A 84 4.05 4.14 9.10
N SER A 85 3.65 5.40 9.25
CA SER A 85 3.18 5.96 10.53
C SER A 85 1.66 5.97 10.68
N ASN A 86 0.94 5.91 9.56
CA ASN A 86 -0.50 6.10 9.43
C ASN A 86 -1.13 4.97 8.61
N LEU A 87 -2.42 4.71 8.82
CA LEU A 87 -3.19 3.74 8.04
C LEU A 87 -4.50 4.38 7.57
N PRO A 88 -4.96 4.09 6.36
CA PRO A 88 -4.27 3.35 5.28
C PRO A 88 -3.09 4.15 4.71
N THR A 89 -2.08 3.46 4.18
CA THR A 89 -0.98 4.08 3.43
C THR A 89 -0.73 3.29 2.15
N LEU A 90 -0.80 3.96 1.00
CA LEU A 90 -0.45 3.41 -0.31
C LEU A 90 0.90 3.96 -0.73
N VAL A 91 1.89 3.10 -0.94
CA VAL A 91 3.25 3.46 -1.36
C VAL A 91 3.49 2.96 -2.78
N ARG A 92 4.16 3.79 -3.59
CA ARG A 92 4.58 3.45 -4.94
C ARG A 92 6.09 3.29 -4.99
N TYR A 93 6.52 2.15 -5.51
CA TYR A 93 7.89 1.79 -5.75
C TYR A 93 8.14 1.68 -7.25
N GLU A 94 9.29 2.17 -7.68
CA GLU A 94 9.76 2.05 -9.06
C GLU A 94 11.22 1.63 -9.07
N GLN A 95 11.63 0.98 -10.15
CA GLN A 95 13.04 0.71 -10.39
C GLN A 95 13.69 1.94 -11.05
N VAL A 96 14.58 2.60 -10.32
CA VAL A 96 15.37 3.76 -10.74
C VAL A 96 16.83 3.33 -10.72
N ASP A 97 17.53 3.34 -11.86
CA ASP A 97 18.92 2.91 -12.00
C ASP A 97 19.20 1.49 -11.47
N GLY A 98 18.25 0.57 -11.70
CA GLY A 98 18.35 -0.83 -11.23
C GLY A 98 18.07 -1.01 -9.73
N LYS A 99 17.68 0.04 -9.02
CA LYS A 99 17.33 0.00 -7.60
C LYS A 99 15.87 0.34 -7.36
N THR A 100 15.20 -0.44 -6.52
CA THR A 100 13.83 -0.15 -6.11
C THR A 100 13.81 1.06 -5.16
N THR A 101 13.13 2.12 -5.58
CA THR A 101 13.04 3.38 -4.87
C THR A 101 11.59 3.75 -4.64
N GLU A 102 11.27 4.23 -3.44
CA GLU A 102 9.97 4.85 -3.18
C GLU A 102 9.89 6.19 -3.93
N VAL A 103 8.92 6.30 -4.84
CA VAL A 103 8.70 7.52 -5.64
C VAL A 103 7.54 8.36 -5.13
N GLY A 104 6.74 7.82 -4.21
CA GLY A 104 5.67 8.57 -3.57
C GLY A 104 4.75 7.69 -2.72
N ARG A 105 3.89 8.36 -1.96
CA ARG A 105 2.87 7.73 -1.11
C ARG A 105 1.60 8.57 -1.03
N LEU A 106 0.47 7.92 -0.78
CA LEU A 106 -0.80 8.52 -0.36
C LEU A 106 -1.17 7.98 1.00
N VAL A 107 -1.58 8.86 1.91
CA VAL A 107 -1.94 8.51 3.29
C VAL A 107 -3.38 8.87 3.61
N GLU A 108 -4.06 8.01 4.36
CA GLU A 108 -5.37 8.27 4.98
C GLU A 108 -6.40 8.86 3.98
N GLY A 109 -6.82 10.10 4.22
CA GLY A 109 -7.82 10.80 3.41
C GLY A 109 -7.38 11.08 1.97
N GLU A 110 -6.08 11.08 1.68
CA GLU A 110 -5.58 11.28 0.32
C GLU A 110 -5.99 10.15 -0.63
N ILE A 111 -6.24 8.95 -0.09
CA ILE A 111 -6.71 7.79 -0.84
C ILE A 111 -8.20 7.93 -1.19
N LEU A 112 -8.97 8.68 -0.39
CA LEU A 112 -10.40 8.92 -0.61
C LEU A 112 -10.64 9.93 -1.75
N ASP A 113 -9.64 10.73 -2.11
CA ASP A 113 -9.69 11.57 -3.31
C ASP A 113 -9.47 10.71 -4.55
N LYS A 114 -10.57 10.32 -5.21
CA LYS A 114 -10.55 9.49 -6.43
C LYS A 114 -9.66 10.07 -7.52
N VAL A 115 -9.66 11.39 -7.70
CA VAL A 115 -8.88 12.04 -8.75
C VAL A 115 -7.39 11.94 -8.43
N ARG A 116 -7.02 12.20 -7.18
CA ARG A 116 -5.64 12.06 -6.72
C ARG A 116 -5.16 10.62 -6.78
N LEU A 117 -5.96 9.66 -6.30
CA LEU A 117 -5.65 8.24 -6.33
C LEU A 117 -5.45 7.74 -7.78
N GLN A 118 -6.39 8.04 -8.67
CA GLN A 118 -6.29 7.63 -10.08
C GLN A 118 -5.06 8.24 -10.77
N LYS A 119 -4.75 9.51 -10.52
CA LYS A 119 -3.54 10.15 -11.04
C LYS A 119 -2.28 9.48 -10.53
N PHE A 120 -2.24 9.11 -9.26
CA PHE A 120 -1.10 8.45 -8.63
C PHE A 120 -0.88 7.01 -9.14
N VAL A 121 -1.97 6.27 -9.36
CA VAL A 121 -1.92 4.91 -9.91
C VAL A 121 -1.58 4.92 -11.41
N SER A 122 -2.07 5.91 -12.16
CA SER A 122 -1.90 6.00 -13.62
C SER A 122 -0.67 6.79 -14.05
N SER A 123 0.04 7.45 -13.12
CA SER A 123 1.23 8.22 -13.48
C SER A 123 2.28 7.30 -14.08
N ARG A 124 2.86 7.70 -15.21
CA ARG A 124 3.92 6.93 -15.86
C ARG A 124 5.14 6.81 -14.92
N PRO A 125 5.89 5.71 -14.99
CA PRO A 125 7.18 5.63 -14.32
C PRO A 125 8.04 6.82 -14.73
N ALA A 126 8.85 7.33 -13.80
CA ALA A 126 9.79 8.40 -14.11
C ALA A 126 10.72 7.92 -15.22
N GLN A 127 10.55 8.46 -16.43
CA GLN A 127 11.42 8.17 -17.56
C GLN A 127 12.72 8.93 -17.31
N ILE A 128 13.77 8.18 -16.93
CA ILE A 128 15.14 8.68 -16.85
C ILE A 128 15.83 8.35 -18.18
#